data_AF-A0A7S3NVD0-F1
#
_entry.id   AF-A0A7S3NVD0-F1
#
_cell.length_a   1.000
_cell.length_b   1.000
_cell.length_c   1.000
_cell.angle_alpha   90.00
_cell.angle_beta   90.00
_cell.angle_gamma   90.00
#
_symmetry.space_group_name_H-M   'P 1'
#
loop_
_entity.id
_entity.type
_entity.pdbx_description
1 polymer ?
#
loop_
_entity_poly.entity_id
_entity_poly.type
_entity_poly.pdbx_seq_one_letter_code
_entity_poly.pdbx_strand_id
1 'polypeptide(L)'
;MGMNLEYPPGIGPSFTEPIQEEADLDKLTTDYGDKLDKTYDAIFLTRHRINGAVPLFGFTGGPWTLATYMIEGNSPNKCHKTKRWLYEKPEGFKRLISMLT
;
A
#
# COMPACT_ATOMS: atom_id res chain seq x y z
N MET A 1 -3.38 -3.38 -5.12
CA MET A 1 -4.75 -2.81 -5.19
C MET A 1 -5.07 -2.07 -6.50
N GLY A 2 -4.27 -2.20 -7.58
CA GLY A 2 -4.59 -1.58 -8.88
C GLY A 2 -4.10 -0.14 -9.07
N MET A 3 -3.36 0.41 -8.10
CA MET A 3 -2.74 1.73 -8.23
C MET A 3 -1.36 1.66 -8.90
N ASN A 4 -1.04 2.67 -9.71
CA ASN A 4 0.23 2.78 -10.43
C ASN A 4 1.29 3.47 -9.57
N LEU A 5 2.36 2.74 -9.25
CA LEU A 5 3.47 3.22 -8.41
C LEU A 5 4.73 3.45 -9.27
N GLU A 6 5.30 4.65 -9.17
CA GLU A 6 6.53 5.06 -9.83
C GLU A 6 7.61 5.42 -8.80
N TYR A 7 8.86 5.48 -9.28
CA TYR A 7 10.03 5.86 -8.46
C TYR A 7 10.80 7.02 -9.10
N PRO A 8 10.28 8.26 -9.04
CA PRO A 8 11.01 9.42 -9.53
C PRO A 8 12.34 9.64 -8.79
N PRO A 9 13.41 10.07 -9.48
CA PRO A 9 14.72 10.31 -8.86
C PRO A 9 14.65 11.31 -7.70
N GLY A 10 15.13 10.89 -6.52
CA GLY A 10 15.25 11.75 -5.33
C GLY A 10 13.95 12.01 -4.55
N ILE A 11 12.80 11.48 -5.00
CA ILE A 11 11.49 11.69 -4.35
C ILE A 11 11.01 10.42 -3.63
N GLY A 12 11.44 9.25 -4.10
CA GLY A 12 10.99 7.95 -3.58
C GLY A 12 9.69 7.48 -4.25
N PRO A 13 8.96 6.54 -3.64
CA PRO A 13 7.75 5.98 -4.22
C PRO A 13 6.64 7.04 -4.36
N SER A 14 6.04 7.12 -5.55
CA SER A 14 4.96 8.06 -5.86
C SER A 14 3.85 7.36 -6.66
N PHE A 15 2.60 7.55 -6.25
CA PHE A 15 1.45 7.16 -7.05
C PHE A 15 1.14 8.24 -8.08
N THR A 16 0.93 7.86 -9.33
CA THR A 16 0.57 8.80 -10.40
C THR A 16 -0.86 9.33 -10.23
N GLU A 17 -1.75 8.47 -9.71
CA GLU A 17 -3.17 8.75 -9.48
C GLU A 17 -3.54 8.45 -8.02
N PRO A 18 -3.18 9.32 -7.08
CA PRO A 18 -3.56 9.16 -5.68
C PRO A 18 -5.06 9.39 -5.46
N ILE A 19 -5.61 8.75 -4.43
CA ILE A 19 -7.02 8.82 -4.05
C ILE A 19 -7.39 10.27 -3.67
N GLN A 20 -8.37 10.85 -4.35
CA GLN A 20 -8.89 12.19 -4.07
C GLN A 20 -10.31 12.15 -3.50
N GLU A 21 -11.14 11.22 -3.99
CA GLU A 21 -12.55 11.08 -3.60
C GLU A 21 -13.00 9.65 -3.35
N GLU A 22 -14.19 9.48 -2.76
CA GLU A 22 -14.70 8.15 -2.39
C GLU A 22 -14.94 7.25 -3.61
N ALA A 23 -15.27 7.84 -4.76
CA ALA A 23 -15.42 7.12 -6.03
C ALA A 23 -14.11 6.49 -6.53
N ASP A 24 -12.94 7.00 -6.11
CA ASP A 24 -11.66 6.38 -6.45
C ASP A 24 -11.49 5.01 -5.77
N LEU A 25 -12.18 4.76 -4.66
CA LEU A 25 -12.14 3.48 -3.96
C LEU A 25 -12.75 2.36 -4.79
N ASP A 26 -13.67 2.67 -5.71
CA ASP A 26 -14.32 1.69 -6.59
C ASP A 26 -13.36 1.15 -7.67
N LYS A 27 -12.26 1.86 -7.93
CA LYS A 27 -11.18 1.43 -8.84
C LYS A 27 -10.24 0.44 -8.16
N LEU A 28 -10.26 0.36 -6.83
CA LEU A 28 -9.38 -0.49 -6.06
C LEU A 28 -9.90 -1.93 -6.04
N THR A 29 -8.96 -2.88 -6.08
CA THR A 29 -9.28 -4.30 -5.91
C THR A 29 -8.51 -4.92 -4.76
N THR A 30 -9.22 -5.73 -3.96
CA THR A 30 -8.66 -6.64 -2.96
C THR A 30 -8.40 -8.03 -3.53
N ASP A 31 -8.87 -8.32 -4.74
CA ASP A 31 -8.46 -9.51 -5.48
C ASP A 31 -7.06 -9.25 -6.06
N TYR A 32 -6.07 -9.86 -5.40
CA TYR A 32 -4.68 -9.78 -5.82
C TYR A 32 -4.30 -10.85 -6.84
N GLY A 33 -5.12 -11.88 -7.08
CA GLY A 33 -4.79 -13.00 -7.97
C GLY A 33 -3.31 -13.40 -7.86
N ASP A 34 -2.62 -13.39 -9.01
CA ASP A 34 -1.21 -13.75 -9.14
C ASP A 34 -0.24 -12.55 -8.93
N LYS A 35 -0.75 -11.36 -8.57
CA LYS A 35 0.05 -10.12 -8.50
C LYS A 35 1.12 -10.16 -7.41
N LEU A 36 0.97 -11.02 -6.41
CA LEU A 36 1.93 -11.20 -5.32
C LEU A 36 2.85 -12.42 -5.52
N ASP A 37 2.69 -13.18 -6.61
CA ASP A 37 3.42 -14.42 -6.83
C ASP A 37 4.94 -14.20 -6.86
N LYS A 38 5.39 -13.11 -7.50
CA LYS A 38 6.82 -12.74 -7.49
C LYS A 38 7.38 -12.52 -6.09
N THR A 39 6.55 -12.00 -5.17
CA THR A 39 6.94 -11.83 -3.77
C THR A 39 6.98 -13.17 -3.06
N TYR A 40 6.00 -14.05 -3.29
CA TYR A 40 6.01 -15.41 -2.73
C TYR A 40 7.18 -16.25 -3.25
N ASP A 41 7.49 -16.18 -4.54
CA ASP A 41 8.66 -16.83 -5.16
C ASP A 41 9.96 -16.35 -4.53
N ALA A 42 10.10 -15.04 -4.31
CA ALA A 42 11.28 -14.47 -3.68
C ALA A 42 11.42 -14.96 -2.23
N ILE A 43 10.32 -15.00 -1.47
CA ILE A 43 10.30 -15.54 -0.10
C ILE A 43 10.70 -17.02 -0.10
N PHE A 44 10.11 -17.82 -0.99
CA PHE A 44 10.39 -19.25 -1.12
C PHE A 44 11.87 -19.49 -1.44
N LEU A 45 12.39 -18.82 -2.47
CA LEU A 45 13.78 -18.94 -2.88
C LEU A 45 14.75 -18.52 -1.76
N THR A 46 14.44 -17.42 -1.07
CA THR A 46 15.26 -16.92 0.04
C THR A 46 15.28 -17.91 1.19
N ARG A 47 14.12 -18.48 1.55
CA ARG A 47 14.03 -19.49 2.61
C ARG A 47 14.85 -20.73 2.29
N HIS A 48 14.81 -21.20 1.05
CA HIS A 48 15.60 -22.36 0.61
C HIS A 48 17.10 -22.07 0.63
N ARG A 49 17.52 -20.91 0.13
CA ARG A 49 18.95 -20.54 0.05
C ARG A 49 19.60 -20.28 1.41
N ILE A 50 18.86 -19.72 2.36
CA ILE A 50 19.36 -19.52 3.74
C ILE A 50 19.59 -20.86 4.45
N ASN A 51 18.97 -21.96 3.98
CA ASN A 51 19.16 -23.32 4.48
C ASN A 51 19.09 -23.43 6.02
N GLY A 52 18.12 -22.73 6.62
CA GLY A 52 17.89 -22.77 8.06
C GLY A 52 18.96 -22.06 8.92
N ALA A 53 19.91 -21.35 8.33
CA ALA A 53 20.94 -20.62 9.09
C ALA A 53 20.34 -19.58 10.05
N VAL A 54 19.25 -18.92 9.64
CA VAL A 54 18.47 -17.96 10.45
C VAL A 54 16.98 -17.97 10.08
N PRO A 55 16.09 -17.44 10.94
CA PRO A 55 14.70 -17.16 10.57
C PRO A 55 14.59 -16.14 9.43
N LEU A 56 13.53 -16.26 8.61
CA LEU A 56 13.18 -15.29 7.57
C LEU A 56 11.89 -14.58 7.98
N PHE A 57 11.95 -13.26 8.10
CA PHE A 57 10.79 -12.44 8.45
C PHE A 57 10.11 -11.88 7.19
N GLY A 58 8.81 -12.12 7.06
CA GLY A 58 7.94 -11.34 6.18
C GLY A 58 7.48 -10.07 6.89
N PHE A 59 7.06 -9.06 6.12
CA PHE A 59 6.50 -7.82 6.67
C PHE A 59 5.48 -7.20 5.71
N THR A 60 4.66 -6.31 6.26
CA THR A 60 3.78 -5.43 5.49
C THR A 60 3.65 -4.09 6.21
N GLY A 61 3.23 -3.06 5.49
CA GLY A 61 2.85 -1.79 6.09
C GLY A 61 1.52 -1.91 6.83
N GLY A 62 1.37 -1.19 7.94
CA GLY A 62 0.07 -1.11 8.62
C GLY A 62 -0.98 -0.39 7.75
N PRO A 63 -2.28 -0.68 7.89
CA PRO A 63 -3.34 -0.10 7.05
C PRO A 63 -3.33 1.43 7.00
N TRP A 64 -3.13 2.09 8.14
CA TRP A 64 -2.96 3.55 8.20
C TRP A 64 -1.80 4.04 7.35
N THR A 65 -0.63 3.40 7.46
CA THR A 65 0.56 3.77 6.70
C THR A 65 0.36 3.56 5.21
N LEU A 66 -0.28 2.46 4.80
CA LEU A 66 -0.59 2.24 3.38
C LEU A 66 -1.57 3.30 2.86
N ALA A 67 -2.62 3.60 3.63
CA ALA A 67 -3.60 4.61 3.28
C ALA A 67 -2.98 6.01 3.12
N THR A 68 -2.00 6.39 3.95
CA THR A 68 -1.32 7.69 3.80
C THR A 68 -0.57 7.79 2.48
N TYR A 69 0.15 6.74 2.04
CA TYR A 69 0.76 6.76 0.70
C TYR A 69 -0.29 6.85 -0.40
N MET A 70 -1.39 6.09 -0.29
CA MET A 70 -2.45 6.04 -1.32
C MET A 70 -3.20 7.38 -1.47
N ILE A 71 -3.37 8.14 -0.37
CA ILE A 71 -4.08 9.44 -0.37
C ILE A 71 -3.12 10.61 -0.64
N GLU A 72 -1.92 10.61 -0.03
CA GLU A 72 -0.96 11.71 -0.22
C GLU A 72 -0.31 11.65 -1.60
N GLY A 73 -0.13 10.44 -2.14
CA GLY A 73 0.47 10.16 -3.44
C GLY A 73 1.99 10.03 -3.43
N ASN A 74 2.65 10.30 -2.32
CA ASN A 74 4.08 10.10 -2.14
C ASN A 74 4.40 9.92 -0.64
N SER A 75 5.70 9.83 -0.31
CA SER A 75 6.19 9.80 1.06
C SER A 75 5.56 10.91 1.91
N PRO A 76 4.70 10.57 2.88
CA PRO A 76 3.90 11.57 3.59
C PRO A 76 4.76 12.32 4.61
N ASN A 77 4.81 13.65 4.52
CA ASN A 77 5.52 14.47 5.52
C ASN A 77 4.62 14.78 6.74
N LYS A 78 3.44 15.36 6.50
CA LYS A 78 2.51 15.80 7.56
C LYS A 78 1.13 15.11 7.54
N CYS A 79 0.89 14.26 6.53
CA CYS A 79 -0.36 13.54 6.30
C CYS A 79 -1.61 14.44 6.29
N HIS A 80 -1.51 15.67 5.75
CA HIS A 80 -2.61 16.63 5.81
C HIS A 80 -3.85 16.15 5.04
N LYS A 81 -3.69 15.58 3.85
CA LYS A 81 -4.82 15.07 3.05
C LYS A 81 -5.45 13.85 3.70
N THR A 82 -4.62 12.96 4.24
CA THR A 82 -5.07 11.75 4.94
C THR A 82 -5.85 12.09 6.19
N LYS A 83 -5.36 13.02 7.03
CA LYS A 83 -6.09 13.49 8.22
C LYS A 83 -7.38 14.19 7.83
N ARG A 84 -7.37 14.99 6.76
CA ARG A 84 -8.57 15.61 6.23
C ARG A 84 -9.61 14.56 5.82
N TRP A 85 -9.20 13.50 5.13
CA TRP A 85 -10.07 12.36 4.81
C TRP A 85 -10.64 11.68 6.06
N LEU A 86 -9.80 11.45 7.08
CA LEU A 86 -10.23 10.86 8.34
C LEU A 86 -11.34 11.69 9.03
N TYR A 87 -11.26 13.03 8.99
CA TYR A 87 -12.23 13.92 9.64
C TYR A 87 -13.45 14.27 8.77
N GLU A 88 -13.24 14.55 7.48
CA GLU A 88 -14.31 15.01 6.57
C GLU A 88 -15.04 13.88 5.87
N LYS A 89 -14.37 12.72 5.68
CA LYS A 89 -14.90 11.55 4.95
C LYS A 89 -14.72 10.27 5.78
N PRO A 90 -15.28 10.19 7.00
CA PRO A 90 -14.98 9.09 7.92
C PRO A 90 -15.45 7.72 7.40
N GLU A 91 -16.57 7.66 6.67
CA GLU A 91 -17.07 6.40 6.11
C GLU A 91 -16.21 5.92 4.93
N GLY A 92 -15.85 6.82 4.02
CA GLY A 92 -14.89 6.52 2.95
C GLY A 92 -13.53 6.08 3.50
N PHE A 93 -13.05 6.73 4.57
CA PHE A 93 -11.79 6.36 5.21
C PHE A 93 -11.88 4.98 5.89
N LYS A 94 -12.96 4.68 6.62
CA LYS A 94 -13.20 3.35 7.20
C LYS A 94 -13.25 2.26 6.12
N ARG A 95 -13.93 2.54 5.00
CA ARG A 95 -13.98 1.63 3.85
C ARG A 95 -12.57 1.34 3.33
N LEU A 96 -11.75 2.37 3.10
CA LEU A 96 -10.36 2.19 2.66
C LEU A 96 -9.55 1.33 3.63
N ILE A 97 -9.63 1.61 4.94
CA ILE A 97 -8.94 0.81 5.96
C ILE A 97 -9.42 -0.64 5.97
N SER A 98 -10.72 -0.88 5.79
CA SER A 98 -11.29 -2.22 5.71
C SER A 98 -10.82 -2.98 4.46
N MET A 99 -10.48 -2.30 3.36
CA MET A 99 -9.91 -2.93 2.17
C MET A 99 -8.42 -3.26 2.34
N LEU A 100 -7.75 -2.62 3.28
CA LEU A 100 -6.32 -2.78 3.58
C LEU A 100 -6.04 -3.78 4.71
N THR A 101 -7.09 -4.40 5.26
CA THR A 101 -7.03 -5.36 6.38
C THR A 101 -7.50 -6.72 5.89
#